data_AF-A0A127EXX9-F1
#
_entry.id   AF-A0A127EXX9-F1
#
_cell.length_a   1.000
_cell.length_b   1.000
_cell.length_c   1.000
_cell.angle_alpha   90.00
_cell.angle_beta   90.00
_cell.angle_gamma   90.00
#
_symmetry.space_group_name_H-M   'P 1'
#
loop_
_entity.id
_entity.type
_entity.pdbx_description
1 polymer ?
#
loop_
_entity_poly.entity_id
_entity_poly.type
_entity_poly.pdbx_seq_one_letter_code
_entity_poly.pdbx_strand_id
1 'polypeptide(L)'
;MISHRDANWYAIQKDIKVDDREYLERTAAITDLSDQLASFNDTASIIKQLDLVISVDTSVAHLAGAMGKPVWILLPFHPDFRWLRETTESPWYPSARLYRQTKDGDWTDVLAAVARDLNAP
;
A
#
# COMPACT_ATOMS: atom_id res chain seq x y z
N MET A 1 6.06 13.00 6.06
CA MET A 1 7.00 11.87 5.92
C MET A 1 6.47 10.75 6.81
N ILE A 2 6.29 9.55 6.27
CA ILE A 2 5.75 8.42 7.04
C ILE A 2 6.85 7.99 8.02
N SER A 3 6.80 8.47 9.27
CA SER A 3 7.70 8.02 10.32
C SER A 3 6.87 7.44 11.45
N HIS A 4 6.55 6.15 11.34
CA HIS A 4 6.22 5.37 12.52
C HIS A 4 7.54 4.89 13.10
N ARG A 5 7.88 5.33 14.33
CA ARG A 5 9.25 5.25 14.88
C ARG A 5 9.80 3.82 15.03
N ASP A 6 8.92 2.82 15.02
CA ASP A 6 9.27 1.41 15.21
C ASP A 6 8.94 0.50 14.00
N ALA A 7 8.67 1.07 12.82
CA ALA A 7 8.34 0.30 11.63
C ALA A 7 9.53 0.13 10.67
N ASN A 8 9.73 -1.09 10.17
CA ASN A 8 10.62 -1.36 9.04
C ASN A 8 9.83 -1.26 7.73
N TRP A 9 10.32 -0.46 6.77
CA TRP A 9 9.63 -0.23 5.50
C TRP A 9 10.28 -1.02 4.38
N TYR A 10 9.45 -1.65 3.55
CA TYR A 10 9.88 -2.46 2.42
C TYR A 10 9.11 -2.06 1.17
N ALA A 11 9.82 -1.74 0.08
CA ALA A 11 9.21 -1.55 -1.23
C ALA A 11 9.13 -2.90 -1.95
N ILE A 12 7.91 -3.32 -2.30
CA ILE A 12 7.61 -4.63 -2.92
C ILE A 12 7.06 -4.49 -4.34
N GLN A 13 7.48 -3.44 -5.05
CA GLN A 13 7.16 -3.20 -6.45
C GLN A 13 8.25 -3.85 -7.32
N LYS A 14 7.87 -4.70 -8.27
CA LYS A 14 8.85 -5.40 -9.14
C LYS A 14 9.54 -4.45 -10.10
N ASP A 15 8.75 -3.77 -10.93
CA ASP A 15 9.28 -2.85 -11.93
C ASP A 15 9.18 -1.43 -11.39
N ILE A 16 10.28 -0.95 -10.81
CA ILE A 16 10.43 0.42 -10.28
C ILE A 16 11.03 1.30 -11.37
N LYS A 17 10.37 2.42 -11.68
CA LYS A 17 10.88 3.39 -12.65
C LYS A 17 12.18 4.02 -12.12
N VAL A 18 13.03 4.49 -13.02
CA VAL A 18 14.33 5.11 -12.65
C VAL A 18 14.13 6.24 -11.63
N ASP A 19 13.21 7.17 -11.89
CA ASP A 19 12.93 8.29 -10.99
C ASP A 19 12.46 7.84 -9.59
N ASP A 20 11.65 6.78 -9.53
CA ASP A 20 11.17 6.21 -8.26
C ASP A 20 12.31 5.49 -7.51
N ARG A 21 13.22 4.84 -8.23
CA ARG A 21 14.40 4.18 -7.65
C ARG A 21 15.34 5.20 -7.02
N GLU A 22 15.64 6.30 -7.71
CA GLU A 22 16.45 7.39 -7.15
C GLU A 22 15.82 7.98 -5.88
N TYR A 23 14.49 8.09 -5.84
CA TYR A 23 13.78 8.54 -4.64
C TYR A 23 13.92 7.55 -3.48
N LEU A 24 13.81 6.25 -3.74
CA LEU A 24 13.99 5.20 -2.73
C LEU A 24 15.42 5.19 -2.18
N GLU A 25 16.44 5.27 -3.04
CA GLU A 25 17.85 5.31 -2.64
C GLU A 25 18.16 6.51 -1.74
N ARG A 26 17.52 7.67 -1.98
CA ARG A 26 17.63 8.85 -1.13
C ARG A 26 16.86 8.72 0.18
N THR A 27 15.86 7.84 0.22
CA THR A 27 15.01 7.60 1.38
C THR A 27 15.54 6.39 2.16
N ALA A 28 16.59 6.62 2.96
CA ALA A 28 17.30 5.57 3.72
C ALA A 28 16.44 4.71 4.67
N ALA A 29 15.17 5.06 4.85
CA ALA A 29 14.22 4.32 5.68
C ALA A 29 13.49 3.17 4.96
N ILE A 30 13.57 3.06 3.62
CA ILE A 30 12.84 2.05 2.84
C ILE A 30 13.82 1.05 2.22
N THR A 31 13.65 -0.24 2.53
CA THR A 31 14.41 -1.32 1.90
C THR A 31 13.75 -1.72 0.58
N ASP A 32 14.46 -1.57 -0.53
CA ASP A 32 14.01 -2.04 -1.84
C ASP A 32 14.18 -3.57 -1.96
N LEU A 33 13.07 -4.28 -2.22
CA LEU A 33 13.05 -5.72 -2.44
C LEU A 33 12.76 -6.10 -3.90
N SER A 34 12.75 -5.14 -4.83
CA SER A 34 12.40 -5.35 -6.25
C SER A 34 13.19 -6.49 -6.90
N ASP A 35 14.50 -6.57 -6.65
CA ASP A 35 15.38 -7.61 -7.19
C ASP A 35 15.06 -9.03 -6.68
N GLN A 36 14.28 -9.15 -5.60
CA GLN A 36 13.85 -10.44 -5.02
C GLN A 36 12.51 -10.92 -5.62
N LEU A 37 11.89 -10.15 -6.50
CA LEU A 37 10.55 -10.41 -7.05
C LEU A 37 10.60 -11.04 -8.45
N ALA A 38 11.05 -12.29 -8.56
CA ALA A 38 11.05 -13.00 -9.83
C ALA A 38 9.62 -13.41 -10.27
N SER A 39 8.79 -13.82 -9.30
CA SER A 39 7.44 -14.36 -9.51
C SER A 39 6.42 -13.78 -8.53
N PHE A 40 5.13 -14.00 -8.81
CA PHE A 40 4.05 -13.61 -7.90
C PHE A 40 4.08 -14.40 -6.58
N ASN A 41 4.65 -15.61 -6.61
CA ASN A 41 4.87 -16.40 -5.41
C ASN A 41 5.90 -15.74 -4.49
N ASP A 42 6.95 -15.11 -5.03
CA ASP A 42 7.95 -14.37 -4.23
C ASP A 42 7.31 -13.15 -3.57
N THR A 43 6.47 -12.42 -4.32
CA THR A 43 5.65 -11.33 -3.76
C THR A 43 4.77 -11.83 -2.62
N ALA A 44 4.10 -12.97 -2.78
CA ALA A 44 3.28 -13.57 -1.73
C ALA A 44 4.13 -13.98 -0.50
N SER A 45 5.30 -14.58 -0.71
CA SER A 45 6.21 -14.97 0.36
C SER A 45 6.71 -13.77 1.18
N ILE A 46 6.94 -12.62 0.54
CA ILE A 46 7.25 -11.38 1.24
C ILE A 46 6.02 -10.85 1.97
N ILE A 47 4.87 -10.71 1.30
CA ILE A 47 3.61 -10.25 1.90
C ILE A 47 3.25 -11.04 3.16
N LYS A 48 3.49 -12.37 3.15
CA LYS A 48 3.22 -13.23 4.31
C LYS A 48 3.95 -12.77 5.58
N GLN A 49 5.14 -12.19 5.43
CA GLN A 49 6.00 -11.73 6.53
C GLN A 49 5.69 -10.30 6.99
N LEU A 50 4.89 -9.54 6.23
CA LEU A 50 4.54 -8.16 6.57
C LEU A 50 3.37 -8.12 7.55
N ASP A 51 3.40 -7.19 8.50
CA ASP A 51 2.27 -6.92 9.39
C ASP A 51 1.13 -6.16 8.68
N LEU A 52 1.50 -5.29 7.74
CA LEU A 52 0.60 -4.45 6.97
C LEU A 52 1.17 -4.20 5.57
N VAL A 53 0.30 -4.23 4.55
CA VAL A 53 0.60 -3.76 3.19
C VAL A 53 -0.13 -2.44 2.95
N ILE A 54 0.56 -1.41 2.46
CA ILE A 54 -0.05 -0.14 2.03
C ILE A 54 0.19 -0.01 0.53
N SER A 55 -0.86 0.16 -0.26
CA SER A 55 -0.75 0.20 -1.72
C SER A 55 -1.86 1.05 -2.35
N VAL A 56 -1.70 1.41 -3.62
CA VAL A 56 -2.82 1.83 -4.46
C VAL A 56 -3.50 0.61 -5.09
N ASP A 57 -4.52 0.79 -5.93
CA ASP A 57 -5.20 -0.31 -6.63
C ASP A 57 -4.24 -1.01 -7.62
N THR A 58 -3.55 -2.06 -7.14
CA THR A 58 -2.53 -2.83 -7.86
C THR A 58 -2.67 -4.33 -7.59
N SER A 59 -1.95 -5.16 -8.37
CA SER A 59 -1.87 -6.60 -8.14
C SER A 59 -1.37 -6.96 -6.73
N VAL A 60 -0.50 -6.14 -6.12
CA VAL A 60 0.00 -6.34 -4.75
C VAL A 60 -1.13 -6.17 -3.73
N ALA A 61 -1.99 -5.16 -3.89
CA ALA A 61 -3.14 -4.93 -3.01
C ALA A 61 -4.12 -6.11 -3.07
N HIS A 62 -4.42 -6.57 -4.29
CA HIS A 62 -5.28 -7.72 -4.52
C HIS A 62 -4.72 -9.02 -3.96
N LEU A 63 -3.40 -9.26 -4.12
CA LEU A 63 -2.73 -10.43 -3.56
C LEU A 63 -2.78 -10.43 -2.03
N ALA A 64 -2.44 -9.30 -1.39
CA ALA A 64 -2.50 -9.16 0.06
C ALA A 64 -3.91 -9.40 0.60
N GLY A 65 -4.92 -8.81 -0.04
CA GLY A 65 -6.33 -9.02 0.29
C GLY A 65 -6.78 -10.48 0.14
N ALA A 66 -6.40 -11.14 -0.97
CA ALA A 66 -6.71 -12.55 -1.21
C ALA A 66 -6.02 -13.50 -0.21
N MET A 67 -4.85 -13.11 0.30
CA MET A 67 -4.13 -13.83 1.35
C MET A 67 -4.68 -13.56 2.76
N GLY A 68 -5.68 -12.69 2.91
CA GLY A 68 -6.24 -12.30 4.21
C GLY A 68 -5.27 -11.47 5.06
N LYS A 69 -4.22 -10.90 4.46
CA LYS A 69 -3.26 -10.03 5.17
C LYS A 69 -3.87 -8.63 5.33
N PRO A 70 -3.60 -7.93 6.44
CA PRO A 70 -3.99 -6.53 6.58
C PRO A 70 -3.46 -5.71 5.40
N VAL A 71 -4.35 -5.01 4.70
CA VAL A 71 -3.99 -4.20 3.54
C VAL A 71 -4.75 -2.88 3.54
N TRP A 72 -4.05 -1.77 3.37
CA TRP A 72 -4.64 -0.46 3.21
C TRP A 72 -4.51 -0.03 1.76
N ILE A 73 -5.64 0.31 1.14
CA ILE A 73 -5.73 0.61 -0.28
C ILE A 73 -6.09 2.08 -0.45
N LEU A 74 -5.18 2.84 -1.06
CA LEU A 74 -5.33 4.25 -1.36
C LEU A 74 -5.96 4.38 -2.76
N LEU A 75 -7.18 4.90 -2.79
CA LEU A 75 -8.02 4.95 -3.97
C LEU A 75 -8.11 6.39 -4.51
N PRO A 76 -8.02 6.56 -5.84
CA PRO A 76 -8.18 7.86 -6.47
C PRO A 76 -9.61 8.38 -6.33
N PHE A 77 -9.84 9.64 -6.69
CA PHE A 77 -11.15 10.28 -6.61
C PHE A 77 -12.22 9.54 -7.44
N HIS A 78 -11.80 8.97 -8.57
CA HIS A 78 -12.61 8.08 -9.40
C HIS A 78 -12.10 6.63 -9.29
N PRO A 79 -12.46 5.88 -8.23
CA PRO A 79 -12.04 4.50 -8.09
C PRO A 79 -12.82 3.58 -9.04
N ASP A 80 -12.25 2.41 -9.31
CA ASP A 80 -12.98 1.34 -9.99
C ASP A 80 -14.23 0.91 -9.19
N PHE A 81 -15.28 0.49 -9.91
CA PHE A 81 -16.58 0.11 -9.35
C PHE A 81 -16.48 -0.94 -8.23
N ARG A 82 -15.48 -1.83 -8.27
CA ARG A 82 -15.29 -2.92 -7.30
C ARG A 82 -15.10 -2.42 -5.87
N TRP A 83 -14.63 -1.18 -5.72
CA TRP A 83 -14.32 -0.60 -4.44
C TRP A 83 -15.52 0.07 -3.78
N LEU A 84 -16.67 0.21 -4.47
CA LEU A 84 -17.82 0.96 -3.95
C LEU A 84 -17.46 2.43 -3.64
N ARG A 85 -18.43 3.25 -3.20
CA ARG A 85 -18.20 4.70 -2.96
C ARG A 85 -18.36 5.11 -1.50
N GLU A 86 -19.29 4.50 -0.78
CA GLU A 86 -19.72 4.96 0.55
C GLU A 86 -19.28 4.01 1.66
N THR A 87 -18.10 3.42 1.52
CA THR A 87 -17.52 2.52 2.53
C THR A 87 -16.00 2.61 2.56
N THR A 88 -15.45 2.34 3.73
CA THR A 88 -14.01 2.15 3.99
C THR A 88 -13.61 0.67 4.02
N GLU A 89 -14.55 -0.25 3.78
CA GLU A 89 -14.34 -1.70 3.79
C GLU A 89 -14.48 -2.27 2.37
N SER A 90 -13.83 -3.40 2.11
CA SER A 90 -13.99 -4.12 0.85
C SER A 90 -14.87 -5.36 1.04
N PRO A 91 -15.92 -5.57 0.21
CA PRO A 91 -16.70 -6.80 0.25
C PRO A 91 -15.89 -8.02 -0.25
N TRP A 92 -14.80 -7.79 -0.97
CA TRP A 92 -13.95 -8.84 -1.55
C TRP A 92 -12.80 -9.23 -0.63
N TYR A 93 -12.28 -8.26 0.13
CA TYR A 93 -11.13 -8.44 1.00
C TYR A 93 -11.48 -7.93 2.41
N PRO A 94 -11.97 -8.79 3.31
CA PRO A 94 -12.33 -8.39 4.66
C PRO A 94 -11.16 -7.81 5.47
N SER A 95 -9.91 -8.12 5.10
CA SER A 95 -8.70 -7.55 5.71
C SER A 95 -8.30 -6.19 5.13
N ALA A 96 -9.05 -5.67 4.14
CA ALA A 96 -8.73 -4.42 3.48
C ALA A 96 -9.42 -3.21 4.12
N ARG A 97 -8.66 -2.12 4.27
CA ARG A 97 -9.17 -0.79 4.62
C ARG A 97 -8.96 0.17 3.44
N LEU A 98 -10.02 0.88 3.06
CA LEU A 98 -10.04 1.76 1.89
C LEU A 98 -9.91 3.22 2.33
N TYR A 99 -8.96 3.93 1.73
CA TYR A 99 -8.75 5.36 1.88
C TYR A 99 -9.00 6.04 0.54
N ARG A 100 -9.75 7.14 0.50
CA ARG A 100 -10.24 7.71 -0.76
C ARG A 100 -9.90 9.18 -0.86
N GLN A 101 -9.45 9.60 -2.03
CA GLN A 101 -9.36 11.02 -2.32
C GLN A 101 -10.75 11.67 -2.27
N THR A 102 -10.81 12.81 -1.61
CA THR A 102 -11.99 13.69 -1.52
C THR A 102 -12.04 14.68 -2.67
N LYS A 103 -10.90 14.94 -3.30
CA LYS A 103 -10.72 15.86 -4.43
C LYS A 103 -9.73 15.27 -5.42
N ASP A 104 -10.07 15.35 -6.71
CA ASP A 104 -9.23 14.81 -7.78
C ASP A 104 -7.83 15.43 -7.78
N GLY A 105 -6.81 14.59 -7.90
CA GLY A 105 -5.40 14.96 -7.84
C GLY A 105 -4.87 15.34 -6.45
N ASP A 106 -5.71 15.49 -5.43
CA ASP A 106 -5.29 15.86 -4.08
C ASP A 106 -5.21 14.64 -3.15
N TRP A 107 -3.99 14.28 -2.75
CA TRP A 107 -3.73 13.15 -1.86
C TRP A 107 -3.52 13.56 -0.40
N THR A 108 -3.61 14.85 -0.09
CA THR A 108 -3.25 15.39 1.24
C THR A 108 -4.08 14.74 2.35
N ASP A 109 -5.41 14.73 2.19
CA ASP A 109 -6.34 14.15 3.16
C ASP A 109 -6.13 12.64 3.33
N VAL A 110 -5.86 11.94 2.22
CA VAL A 110 -5.62 10.49 2.20
C VAL A 110 -4.36 10.17 3.01
N LEU A 111 -3.25 10.85 2.72
CA LEU A 111 -1.98 10.63 3.39
C LEU A 111 -2.05 11.03 4.87
N ALA A 112 -2.79 12.09 5.21
CA ALA A 112 -3.03 12.48 6.60
C ALA A 112 -3.83 11.40 7.37
N ALA A 113 -4.87 10.84 6.76
CA ALA A 113 -5.65 9.75 7.35
C ALA A 113 -4.82 8.49 7.55
N VAL A 114 -4.04 8.09 6.55
CA VAL A 114 -3.11 6.95 6.64
C VAL A 114 -2.09 7.18 7.76
N ALA A 115 -1.45 8.34 7.82
CA ALA A 115 -0.47 8.65 8.85
C ALA A 115 -1.09 8.65 10.27
N ARG A 116 -2.29 9.21 10.43
CA ARG A 116 -3.02 9.19 11.71
C ARG A 116 -3.29 7.75 12.15
N ASP A 117 -3.84 6.93 11.26
CA ASP A 117 -4.25 5.58 11.59
C ASP A 117 -3.05 4.66 11.83
N LEU A 118 -1.93 4.91 11.15
CA LEU A 118 -0.68 4.17 11.34
C LEU A 118 -0.05 4.44 12.71
N ASN A 119 -0.19 5.67 13.22
CA ASN A 119 0.34 6.07 14.54
C ASN A 119 -0.70 5.90 15.68
N ALA A 120 -1.84 5.29 15.39
CA ALA A 120 -2.80 4.96 16.43
C ALA A 120 -2.21 3.86 17.35
N PRO A 121 -2.43 3.94 18.67
CA PRO A 121 -1.89 2.98 19.64
C PRO A 121 -2.49 1.58 19.51
#